data_AF-A0A537RDW4-F1
#
_entry.id   AF-A0A537RDW4-F1
#
_cell.length_a   1.000
_cell.length_b   1.000
_cell.length_c   1.000
_cell.angle_alpha   90.00
_cell.angle_beta   90.00
_cell.angle_gamma   90.00
#
_symmetry.space_group_name_H-M   'P 1'
#
loop_
_entity.id
_entity.type
_entity.pdbx_description
1 polymer ?
#
loop_
_entity_poly.entity_id
_entity_poly.type
_entity_poly.pdbx_seq_one_letter_code
_entity_poly.pdbx_strand_id
1 'polypeptide(L)'
;MVEESRSDQAFSVRPAAEKCATHKDVSLTLAESWAPPLDPLWALFLDVDGTLLEIAPRPELVRVPDGLPSLMVRLSAQREGALALISGRPLAQLDRLFQPWQGAAAGLHGLERRRADGTLDCLVDGASAAALDRLRPKLAALAADGTGLILEDKGGTLALHYRAAPQRAPEIRAVVEALQREFASALRLIAGKMVVEFRPPGVDKGRAIAAFLAEPPFRGRRPVFVG
;
A
#
# COMPACT_ATOMS: atom_id res chain seq x y z
N MET A 1 6.87 -50.70 -46.90
CA MET A 1 5.85 -50.09 -46.03
C MET A 1 6.44 -48.79 -45.49
N VAL A 2 5.90 -47.66 -45.96
CA VAL A 2 5.78 -46.31 -45.34
C VAL A 2 7.11 -45.61 -44.95
N GLU A 3 7.59 -44.57 -45.68
CA GLU A 3 7.37 -43.10 -45.46
C GLU A 3 7.78 -42.63 -44.04
N GLU A 4 8.41 -41.50 -43.72
CA GLU A 4 8.70 -40.23 -44.39
C GLU A 4 9.60 -39.38 -43.43
N SER A 5 10.51 -38.57 -44.00
CA SER A 5 10.71 -37.15 -43.67
C SER A 5 11.42 -36.64 -42.39
N ARG A 6 12.00 -35.43 -42.61
CA ARG A 6 12.30 -34.31 -41.70
C ARG A 6 13.66 -34.24 -41.00
N SER A 7 14.55 -33.53 -41.70
CA SER A 7 15.30 -32.36 -41.23
C SER A 7 14.84 -31.72 -39.90
N ASP A 8 15.78 -31.39 -39.02
CA ASP A 8 16.12 -29.98 -38.83
C ASP A 8 17.51 -29.77 -38.20
N GLN A 9 18.16 -28.69 -38.65
CA GLN A 9 19.57 -28.38 -38.45
C GLN A 9 19.88 -27.84 -37.05
N ALA A 10 21.02 -28.27 -36.53
CA ALA A 10 21.60 -27.81 -35.27
C ALA A 10 22.16 -26.38 -35.37
N PHE A 11 21.85 -25.59 -34.35
CA PHE A 11 22.35 -24.26 -34.07
C PHE A 11 23.89 -24.21 -33.94
N SER A 12 24.52 -23.27 -34.63
CA SER A 12 25.93 -22.89 -34.49
C SER A 12 26.09 -21.80 -33.44
N VAL A 13 27.08 -21.95 -32.55
CA VAL A 13 27.46 -21.01 -31.50
C VAL A 13 28.68 -20.23 -31.95
N ARG A 14 28.70 -18.89 -31.81
CA ARG A 14 29.89 -18.10 -31.40
C ARG A 14 29.52 -16.82 -30.63
N PRO A 15 30.40 -16.30 -29.74
CA PRO A 15 30.06 -15.34 -28.70
C PRO A 15 30.60 -13.91 -28.92
N ALA A 16 30.17 -13.06 -27.99
CA ALA A 16 30.87 -11.92 -27.36
C ALA A 16 30.74 -10.49 -27.94
N ALA A 17 30.22 -9.65 -27.03
CA ALA A 17 30.72 -8.35 -26.61
C ALA A 17 30.21 -7.06 -27.27
N GLU A 18 29.65 -6.25 -26.36
CA GLU A 18 29.70 -4.78 -26.27
C GLU A 18 28.92 -3.94 -27.29
N LYS A 19 27.86 -3.31 -26.78
CA LYS A 19 27.77 -1.84 -26.81
C LYS A 19 26.89 -1.33 -25.68
N CYS A 20 27.56 -0.68 -24.73
CA CYS A 20 26.98 0.30 -23.84
C CYS A 20 26.18 1.32 -24.67
N ALA A 21 24.89 1.47 -24.40
CA ALA A 21 24.04 2.49 -24.97
C ALA A 21 23.18 3.10 -23.86
N THR A 22 23.79 4.09 -23.21
CA THR A 22 23.21 5.36 -22.78
C THR A 22 21.68 5.46 -22.72
N HIS A 23 21.18 5.83 -21.53
CA HIS A 23 19.91 6.50 -21.24
C HIS A 23 19.09 6.85 -22.49
N LYS A 24 18.08 6.03 -22.78
CA LYS A 24 16.98 6.46 -23.64
C LYS A 24 15.99 7.22 -22.76
N ASP A 25 15.96 8.52 -22.97
CA ASP A 25 14.81 9.38 -22.68
C ASP A 25 13.52 8.66 -23.06
N VAL A 26 12.71 8.33 -22.05
CA VAL A 26 11.33 7.93 -22.28
C VAL A 26 10.55 9.23 -22.49
N SER A 27 10.61 9.75 -23.73
CA SER A 27 9.67 10.77 -24.16
C SER A 27 8.29 10.11 -24.26
N LEU A 28 7.48 10.28 -23.21
CA LEU A 28 6.08 9.88 -23.21
C LEU A 28 5.29 10.81 -24.13
N THR A 29 5.39 10.60 -25.44
CA THR A 29 4.34 11.03 -26.38
C THR A 29 3.22 9.99 -26.30
N LEU A 30 2.50 10.00 -25.17
CA LEU A 30 1.23 9.29 -25.06
C LEU A 30 0.26 9.97 -26.02
N ALA A 31 -0.09 9.28 -27.10
CA ALA A 31 -1.17 9.66 -27.99
C ALA A 31 -2.41 10.04 -27.16
N GLU A 32 -2.82 11.30 -27.25
CA GLU A 32 -3.81 11.96 -26.41
C GLU A 32 -5.26 11.43 -26.57
N SER A 33 -5.52 10.29 -27.21
CA SER A 33 -6.84 10.04 -27.82
C SER A 33 -7.52 8.68 -27.54
N TRP A 34 -7.10 7.89 -26.54
CA TRP A 34 -7.81 6.63 -26.21
C TRP A 34 -8.45 6.57 -24.82
N ALA A 35 -8.07 7.46 -23.89
CA ALA A 35 -8.69 7.47 -22.57
C ALA A 35 -10.13 7.99 -22.70
N PRO A 36 -11.17 7.22 -22.33
CA PRO A 36 -12.53 7.75 -22.32
C PRO A 36 -12.58 8.98 -21.42
N PRO A 37 -13.36 10.02 -21.77
CA PRO A 37 -13.50 11.18 -20.92
C PRO A 37 -13.96 10.72 -19.54
N LEU A 38 -13.14 11.01 -18.53
CA LEU A 38 -13.46 10.71 -17.15
C LEU A 38 -14.70 11.51 -16.76
N ASP A 39 -15.76 10.83 -16.34
CA ASP A 39 -17.04 11.49 -16.05
C ASP A 39 -16.93 12.30 -14.73
N PRO A 40 -17.34 13.58 -14.75
CA PRO A 40 -17.15 14.51 -13.62
C PRO A 40 -17.90 14.08 -12.36
N LEU A 41 -18.91 13.19 -12.49
CA LEU A 41 -19.62 12.60 -11.37
C LEU A 41 -18.86 11.45 -10.71
N TRP A 42 -17.61 11.18 -11.08
CA TRP A 42 -16.82 10.15 -10.42
C TRP A 42 -16.20 10.65 -9.11
N ALA A 43 -16.28 9.80 -8.10
CA ALA A 43 -15.48 9.87 -6.88
C ALA A 43 -14.29 8.92 -7.05
N LEU A 44 -13.07 9.45 -7.08
CA LEU A 44 -11.86 8.68 -7.31
C LEU A 44 -11.24 8.22 -5.99
N PHE A 45 -10.96 6.94 -5.89
CA PHE A 45 -10.28 6.30 -4.77
C PHE A 45 -9.05 5.58 -5.30
N LEU A 46 -7.86 6.06 -4.96
CA LEU A 46 -6.62 5.57 -5.55
C LEU A 46 -5.76 4.89 -4.49
N ASP A 47 -5.43 3.61 -4.69
CA ASP A 47 -4.35 2.98 -3.94
C ASP A 47 -3.00 3.59 -4.33
N VAL A 48 -2.00 3.40 -3.48
CA VAL A 48 -0.69 4.03 -3.65
C VAL A 48 0.33 3.00 -4.12
N ASP A 49 0.66 2.03 -3.28
CA ASP A 49 1.71 1.05 -3.55
C ASP A 49 1.25 -0.01 -4.54
N GLY A 50 1.98 -0.17 -5.64
CA GLY A 50 1.58 -1.05 -6.74
C GLY A 50 0.51 -0.47 -7.66
N THR A 51 0.06 0.77 -7.42
CA THR A 51 -0.92 1.47 -8.25
C THR A 51 -0.39 2.80 -8.78
N LEU A 52 -0.18 3.77 -7.91
CA LEU A 52 0.41 5.06 -8.28
C LEU A 52 1.94 5.04 -8.23
N LEU A 53 2.49 4.22 -7.34
CA LEU A 53 3.92 4.09 -7.10
C LEU A 53 4.35 2.63 -7.30
N GLU A 54 5.50 2.42 -7.92
CA GLU A 54 6.08 1.08 -8.03
C GLU A 54 6.48 0.53 -6.66
N ILE A 55 6.31 -0.78 -6.47
CA ILE A 55 6.68 -1.45 -5.23
C ILE A 55 8.20 -1.46 -5.11
N ALA A 56 8.73 -0.83 -4.05
CA ALA A 56 10.16 -0.83 -3.74
C ALA A 56 10.52 -1.89 -2.69
N PRO A 57 11.78 -2.39 -2.65
CA PRO A 57 12.22 -3.37 -1.65
C PRO A 57 12.12 -2.87 -0.20
N ARG A 58 12.16 -1.56 0.00
CA ARG A 58 11.98 -0.88 1.30
C ARG A 58 11.06 0.34 1.12
N PRO A 59 10.20 0.68 2.10
CA PRO A 59 9.28 1.82 2.00
C PRO A 59 9.93 3.17 1.72
N GLU A 60 11.15 3.37 2.23
CA GLU A 60 12.00 4.55 2.06
C GLU A 60 12.68 4.66 0.68
N LEU A 61 12.64 3.61 -0.14
CA LEU A 61 13.21 3.62 -1.50
C LEU A 61 12.18 3.93 -2.58
N VAL A 62 10.94 4.20 -2.20
CA VAL A 62 9.86 4.53 -3.13
C VAL A 62 10.20 5.84 -3.86
N ARG A 63 10.06 5.81 -5.18
CA ARG A 63 10.23 7.00 -6.04
C ARG A 63 8.87 7.49 -6.51
N VAL A 64 8.63 8.78 -6.33
CA VAL A 64 7.45 9.46 -6.84
C VAL A 64 7.79 9.99 -8.24
N PRO A 65 7.06 9.58 -9.30
CA PRO A 65 7.33 10.06 -10.65
C PRO A 65 7.23 11.58 -10.78
N ASP A 66 8.14 12.16 -11.56
CA ASP A 66 8.17 13.60 -11.84
C ASP A 66 6.87 14.01 -12.54
N GLY A 67 6.04 14.77 -11.84
CA GLY A 67 4.74 15.26 -12.32
C GLY A 67 3.50 14.55 -11.75
N LEU A 68 3.66 13.42 -11.04
CA LEU A 68 2.53 12.77 -10.35
C LEU A 68 1.87 13.70 -9.32
N PRO A 69 2.60 14.41 -8.43
CA PRO A 69 1.96 15.35 -7.50
C PRO A 69 1.18 16.46 -8.21
N SER A 70 1.72 17.01 -9.29
CA SER A 70 1.04 18.03 -10.10
C SER A 70 -0.21 17.48 -10.79
N LEU A 71 -0.18 16.23 -11.23
CA LEU A 71 -1.35 15.53 -11.76
C LEU A 71 -2.43 15.37 -10.68
N MET A 72 -2.05 15.00 -9.46
CA MET A 72 -2.97 14.89 -8.33
C MET A 72 -3.69 16.21 -8.03
N VAL A 73 -2.96 17.34 -8.03
CA VAL A 73 -3.56 18.68 -7.89
C VAL A 73 -4.61 18.93 -8.97
N ARG A 74 -4.27 18.74 -10.25
CA ARG A 74 -5.19 19.00 -11.37
C ARG A 74 -6.40 18.07 -11.33
N LEU A 75 -6.19 16.78 -11.09
CA LEU A 75 -7.25 15.78 -11.05
C LEU A 75 -8.21 16.04 -9.89
N SER A 76 -7.69 16.40 -8.72
CA SER A 76 -8.49 16.80 -7.57
C SER A 76 -9.35 18.03 -7.87
N ALA A 77 -8.80 19.05 -8.53
CA ALA A 77 -9.55 20.25 -8.90
C ALA A 77 -10.66 19.94 -9.92
N GLN A 78 -10.38 19.12 -10.94
CA GLN A 78 -11.37 18.68 -11.94
C GLN A 78 -12.50 17.80 -11.35
N ARG A 79 -12.34 17.32 -10.12
CA ARG A 79 -13.33 16.52 -9.40
C ARG A 79 -13.91 17.26 -8.19
N GLU A 80 -13.69 18.57 -8.08
CA GLU A 80 -14.18 19.38 -6.96
C GLU A 80 -13.78 18.77 -5.59
N GLY A 81 -12.58 18.18 -5.52
CA GLY A 81 -12.07 17.52 -4.32
C GLY A 81 -12.55 16.08 -4.09
N ALA A 82 -13.35 15.49 -4.99
CA ALA A 82 -13.79 14.09 -4.90
C ALA A 82 -12.70 13.10 -5.36
N LEU A 83 -11.51 13.25 -4.79
CA LEU A 83 -10.39 12.34 -4.94
C LEU A 83 -9.83 12.01 -3.55
N ALA A 84 -9.68 10.73 -3.25
CA ALA A 84 -9.03 10.26 -2.02
C ALA A 84 -7.95 9.22 -2.29
N LEU A 85 -6.83 9.32 -1.57
CA LEU A 85 -5.85 8.22 -1.50
C LEU A 85 -6.32 7.17 -0.48
N ILE A 86 -6.17 5.89 -0.80
CA ILE A 86 -6.55 4.77 0.06
C ILE A 86 -5.35 3.84 0.24
N SER A 87 -4.58 4.00 1.31
CA SER A 87 -3.26 3.37 1.47
C SER A 87 -3.09 2.61 2.79
N GLY A 88 -2.15 1.67 2.81
CA GLY A 88 -1.60 1.09 4.04
C GLY A 88 -0.53 1.97 4.72
N ARG A 89 -0.08 3.04 4.05
CA ARG A 89 0.85 4.02 4.62
C ARG A 89 0.16 4.97 5.62
N PRO A 90 0.87 5.50 6.62
CA PRO A 90 0.36 6.59 7.45
C PRO A 90 0.08 7.86 6.62
N LEU A 91 -0.89 8.67 7.03
CA LEU A 91 -1.21 9.96 6.40
C LEU A 91 0.01 10.87 6.28
N ALA A 92 0.82 10.96 7.34
CA ALA A 92 2.04 11.77 7.35
C ALA A 92 3.06 11.32 6.28
N GLN A 93 3.04 10.05 5.86
CA GLN A 93 3.86 9.58 4.76
C GLN A 93 3.24 9.91 3.40
N LEU A 94 1.92 9.77 3.26
CA LEU A 94 1.20 10.20 2.05
C LEU A 94 1.43 11.68 1.78
N ASP A 95 1.35 12.51 2.83
CA ASP A 95 1.56 13.95 2.72
C ASP A 95 2.94 14.27 2.18
N ARG A 96 3.99 13.61 2.68
CA ARG A 96 5.36 13.78 2.19
C ARG A 96 5.53 13.34 0.74
N LEU A 97 4.90 12.24 0.33
CA LEU A 97 5.05 11.67 -1.02
C LEU A 97 4.33 12.51 -2.08
N PHE A 98 3.19 13.11 -1.74
CA PHE A 98 2.34 13.76 -2.72
C PHE A 98 2.35 15.30 -2.66
N GLN A 99 3.25 15.91 -1.89
CA GLN A 99 3.39 17.37 -1.88
C GLN A 99 3.56 17.94 -3.29
N PRO A 100 2.88 19.06 -3.63
CA PRO A 100 2.10 19.91 -2.74
C PRO A 100 0.64 19.47 -2.54
N TRP A 101 0.19 18.40 -3.19
CA TRP A 101 -1.19 17.94 -3.05
C TRP A 101 -1.43 17.33 -1.66
N GLN A 102 -2.45 17.84 -0.96
CA GLN A 102 -2.94 17.31 0.31
C GLN A 102 -4.47 17.32 0.29
N GLY A 103 -5.07 16.25 -0.23
CA GLY A 103 -6.52 16.07 -0.26
C GLY A 103 -7.01 15.05 0.76
N ALA A 104 -8.23 14.57 0.55
CA ALA A 104 -8.78 13.47 1.33
C ALA A 104 -7.89 12.23 1.22
N ALA A 105 -7.74 11.50 2.31
CA ALA A 105 -6.90 10.31 2.34
C ALA A 105 -7.30 9.38 3.49
N ALA A 106 -7.18 8.08 3.27
CA ALA A 106 -7.24 7.05 4.29
C ALA A 106 -5.87 6.37 4.38
N GLY A 107 -5.21 6.54 5.51
CA GLY A 107 -3.96 5.86 5.85
C GLY A 107 -4.21 4.63 6.72
N LEU A 108 -3.19 3.79 6.86
CA LEU A 108 -3.23 2.59 7.71
C LEU A 108 -4.48 1.72 7.47
N HIS A 109 -4.82 1.50 6.19
CA HIS A 109 -6.01 0.75 5.76
C HIS A 109 -7.35 1.33 6.21
N GLY A 110 -7.41 2.64 6.51
CA GLY A 110 -8.61 3.34 6.97
C GLY A 110 -8.61 3.72 8.43
N LEU A 111 -7.55 3.39 9.18
CA LEU A 111 -7.45 3.76 10.59
C LEU A 111 -7.23 5.25 10.79
N GLU A 112 -6.45 5.86 9.91
CA GLU A 112 -6.31 7.31 9.84
C GLU A 112 -7.11 7.79 8.64
N ARG A 113 -7.90 8.84 8.81
CA ARG A 113 -8.68 9.41 7.72
C ARG A 113 -8.65 10.91 7.77
N ARG A 114 -8.15 11.54 6.70
CA ARG A 114 -8.34 12.96 6.43
C ARG A 114 -9.55 13.12 5.51
N ARG A 115 -10.56 13.84 6.00
CA ARG A 115 -11.76 14.21 5.25
C ARG A 115 -11.43 15.28 4.21
N ALA A 116 -12.35 15.53 3.28
CA ALA A 116 -12.15 16.56 2.26
C ALA A 116 -12.07 18.00 2.82
N ASP A 117 -12.64 18.24 3.99
CA ASP A 117 -12.53 19.51 4.73
C ASP A 117 -11.25 19.64 5.57
N GLY A 118 -10.38 18.62 5.55
CA GLY A 118 -9.14 18.57 6.31
C GLY A 118 -9.26 17.99 7.72
N THR A 119 -10.47 17.67 8.20
CA THR A 119 -10.67 17.03 9.51
C THR A 119 -9.95 15.68 9.56
N LEU A 120 -9.24 15.42 10.67
CA LEU A 120 -8.52 14.18 10.91
C LEU A 120 -9.31 13.29 11.87
N ASP A 121 -9.69 12.10 11.41
CA ASP A 121 -10.23 11.03 12.22
C ASP A 121 -9.15 9.97 12.47
N CYS A 122 -8.99 9.56 13.73
CA CYS A 122 -8.24 8.37 14.10
C CYS A 122 -9.24 7.35 14.66
N LEU A 123 -9.43 6.24 13.95
CA LEU A 123 -10.45 5.24 14.22
C LEU A 123 -9.94 4.11 15.12
N VAL A 124 -9.11 4.45 16.12
CA VAL A 124 -8.67 3.52 17.17
C VAL A 124 -9.59 3.70 18.37
N ASP A 125 -10.42 2.69 18.67
CA ASP A 125 -11.21 2.71 19.90
C ASP A 125 -10.33 2.54 21.15
N GLY A 126 -10.84 2.93 22.31
CA GLY A 126 -10.06 2.91 23.56
C GLY A 126 -9.60 1.51 23.97
N ALA A 127 -10.35 0.46 23.63
CA ALA A 127 -9.98 -0.92 23.93
C ALA A 127 -8.79 -1.36 23.06
N SER A 128 -8.82 -1.02 21.77
CA SER A 128 -7.76 -1.29 20.80
C SER A 128 -6.49 -0.51 21.15
N ALA A 129 -6.61 0.77 21.53
CA ALA A 129 -5.48 1.59 21.98
C ALA A 129 -4.78 0.94 23.21
N ALA A 130 -5.55 0.60 24.24
CA ALA A 130 -5.02 -0.05 25.44
C ALA A 130 -4.39 -1.43 25.13
N ALA A 131 -4.96 -2.18 24.19
CA ALA A 131 -4.41 -3.45 23.74
C ALA A 131 -3.07 -3.27 23.00
N LEU A 132 -2.97 -2.27 22.10
CA LEU A 132 -1.73 -1.94 21.40
C LEU A 132 -0.62 -1.51 22.38
N ASP A 133 -0.95 -0.69 23.38
CA ASP A 133 0.01 -0.27 24.40
C ASP A 133 0.55 -1.44 25.23
N ARG A 134 -0.29 -2.43 25.53
CA ARG A 134 0.12 -3.67 26.20
C ARG A 134 0.90 -4.62 25.29
N LEU A 135 0.60 -4.65 24.00
CA LEU A 135 1.23 -5.53 23.02
C LEU A 135 2.62 -5.04 22.60
N ARG A 136 2.79 -3.72 22.44
CA ARG A 136 4.03 -3.06 22.00
C ARG A 136 5.29 -3.55 22.74
N PRO A 137 5.36 -3.54 24.09
CA PRO A 137 6.56 -4.02 24.79
C PRO A 137 6.82 -5.52 24.58
N LYS A 138 5.77 -6.33 24.37
CA LYS A 138 5.93 -7.77 24.12
C LYS A 138 6.57 -8.02 22.76
N LEU A 139 6.12 -7.31 21.71
CA LEU A 139 6.71 -7.42 20.38
C LEU A 139 8.11 -6.81 20.32
N ALA A 140 8.35 -5.72 21.05
CA ALA A 140 9.67 -5.10 21.14
C ALA A 140 10.70 -6.07 21.75
N ALA A 141 10.31 -6.84 22.79
CA ALA A 141 11.17 -7.85 23.38
C ALA A 141 11.52 -8.99 22.39
N LEU A 142 10.57 -9.39 21.52
CA LEU A 142 10.84 -10.38 20.47
C LEU A 142 11.81 -9.82 19.42
N ALA A 143 11.66 -8.55 19.07
CA ALA A 143 12.46 -7.83 18.08
C ALA A 143 13.73 -7.18 18.64
N ALA A 144 14.20 -7.61 19.81
CA ALA A 144 15.44 -7.13 20.40
C ALA A 144 16.65 -7.39 19.49
N ASP A 145 17.76 -6.70 19.74
CA ASP A 145 18.97 -6.80 18.91
C ASP A 145 19.46 -8.24 18.76
N GLY A 146 19.93 -8.58 17.55
CA GLY A 146 20.46 -9.91 17.22
C GLY A 146 19.41 -10.97 16.87
N THR A 147 18.12 -10.63 16.95
CA THR A 147 17.01 -11.58 16.71
C THR A 147 16.63 -11.74 15.23
N GLY A 148 17.02 -10.78 14.38
CA GLY A 148 16.63 -10.71 12.96
C GLY A 148 15.14 -10.43 12.72
N LEU A 149 14.38 -10.12 13.77
CA LEU A 149 13.00 -9.63 13.66
C LEU A 149 12.99 -8.11 13.66
N ILE A 150 12.00 -7.53 12.99
CA ILE A 150 11.82 -6.09 12.93
C ILE A 150 10.40 -5.77 13.37
N LEU A 151 10.27 -5.01 14.46
CA LEU A 151 8.99 -4.41 14.86
C LEU A 151 8.79 -3.11 14.08
N GLU A 152 7.71 -3.05 13.32
CA GLU A 152 7.21 -1.84 12.69
C GLU A 152 6.01 -1.32 13.50
N ASP A 153 6.19 -0.17 14.15
CA ASP A 153 5.15 0.52 14.91
C ASP A 153 4.63 1.72 14.12
N LYS A 154 3.33 1.71 13.80
CA LYS A 154 2.64 2.80 13.09
C LYS A 154 1.66 3.55 13.98
N GLY A 155 1.81 3.44 15.30
CA GLY A 155 0.91 3.99 16.31
C GLY A 155 -0.35 3.14 16.46
N GLY A 156 -1.21 3.15 15.44
CA GLY A 156 -2.49 2.45 15.47
C GLY A 156 -2.45 0.98 14.99
N THR A 157 -1.30 0.51 14.51
CA THR A 157 -1.06 -0.89 14.12
C THR A 157 0.37 -1.28 14.48
N LEU A 158 0.59 -2.56 14.80
CA LEU A 158 1.92 -3.13 15.03
C LEU A 158 2.15 -4.28 14.06
N ALA A 159 3.29 -4.30 13.38
CA ALA A 159 3.68 -5.41 12.51
C ALA A 159 5.04 -5.99 12.93
N LEU A 160 5.14 -7.31 13.00
CA LEU A 160 6.39 -8.01 13.27
C LEU A 160 6.85 -8.71 11.99
N HIS A 161 7.93 -8.22 11.41
CA HIS A 161 8.56 -8.77 10.22
C HIS A 161 9.63 -9.79 10.62
N TYR A 162 9.61 -10.95 9.99
CA TYR A 162 10.59 -12.03 10.22
C TYR A 162 11.29 -12.47 8.94
N ARG A 163 11.26 -11.62 7.90
CA ARG A 163 11.89 -11.89 6.60
C ARG A 163 13.40 -12.10 6.70
N ALA A 164 14.08 -11.40 7.60
CA ALA A 164 15.52 -11.57 7.84
C ALA A 164 15.86 -12.77 8.75
N ALA A 165 14.84 -13.42 9.35
CA ALA A 165 14.98 -14.62 10.17
C ALA A 165 13.91 -15.67 9.83
N PRO A 166 13.85 -16.16 8.57
CA PRO A 166 12.81 -17.09 8.12
C PRO A 166 12.72 -18.39 8.93
N GLN A 167 13.85 -18.87 9.45
CA GLN A 167 13.97 -20.04 10.30
C GLN A 167 13.17 -19.94 11.60
N ARG A 168 12.82 -18.72 12.04
CA ARG A 168 12.04 -18.47 13.26
C ARG A 168 10.53 -18.54 13.05
N ALA A 169 10.05 -18.76 11.83
CA ALA A 169 8.61 -18.81 11.54
C ALA A 169 7.80 -19.74 12.47
N PRO A 170 8.29 -20.93 12.90
CA PRO A 170 7.56 -21.78 13.86
C PRO A 170 7.42 -21.12 15.24
N GLU A 171 8.49 -20.49 15.75
CA GLU A 171 8.49 -19.76 17.02
C GLU A 171 7.53 -18.57 16.96
N ILE A 172 7.61 -17.78 15.88
CA ILE A 172 6.72 -16.63 15.65
C ILE A 172 5.27 -17.09 15.64
N ARG A 173 4.94 -18.18 14.95
CA ARG A 173 3.57 -18.70 14.91
C ARG A 173 3.05 -19.02 16.32
N ALA A 174 3.83 -19.72 17.14
CA ALA A 174 3.41 -20.07 18.50
C ALA A 174 3.20 -18.86 19.40
N VAL A 175 4.13 -17.89 19.37
CA VAL A 175 4.00 -16.64 20.13
C VAL A 175 2.80 -15.82 19.66
N VAL A 176 2.61 -15.74 18.35
CA VAL A 176 1.51 -15.01 17.72
C VAL A 176 0.15 -15.63 18.06
N GLU A 177 0.03 -16.95 18.07
CA GLU A 177 -1.21 -17.63 18.49
C GLU A 177 -1.56 -17.34 19.95
N ALA A 178 -0.56 -17.22 20.84
CA ALA A 178 -0.78 -16.82 22.22
C ALA A 178 -1.24 -15.36 22.33
N LEU A 179 -0.58 -14.45 21.62
CA LEU A 179 -0.93 -13.03 21.59
C LEU A 179 -2.31 -12.80 20.97
N GLN A 180 -2.64 -13.51 19.89
CA GLN A 180 -3.96 -13.42 19.27
C GLN A 180 -5.07 -13.81 20.26
N ARG A 181 -4.87 -14.86 21.06
CA ARG A 181 -5.84 -15.24 22.09
C ARG A 181 -5.95 -14.19 23.20
N GLU A 182 -4.83 -13.61 23.63
CA GLU A 182 -4.82 -12.56 24.66
C GLU A 182 -5.55 -11.29 24.22
N PHE A 183 -5.42 -10.89 22.95
CA PHE A 183 -5.93 -9.62 22.43
C PHE A 183 -7.15 -9.76 21.50
N ALA A 184 -7.75 -10.96 21.38
CA ALA A 184 -8.81 -11.26 20.41
C ALA A 184 -10.04 -10.34 20.50
N SER A 185 -10.33 -9.79 21.69
CA SER A 185 -11.47 -8.89 21.90
C SER A 185 -11.24 -7.47 21.39
N ALA A 186 -9.98 -7.08 21.16
CA ALA A 186 -9.59 -5.71 20.85
C ALA A 186 -8.74 -5.58 19.58
N LEU A 187 -8.10 -6.65 19.11
CA LEU A 187 -7.24 -6.63 17.94
C LEU A 187 -7.52 -7.81 17.02
N ARG A 188 -7.37 -7.59 15.73
CA ARG A 188 -7.29 -8.63 14.71
C ARG A 188 -5.84 -8.86 14.31
N LEU A 189 -5.53 -10.13 14.09
CA LEU A 189 -4.30 -10.56 13.48
C LEU A 189 -4.48 -10.74 11.96
N ILE A 190 -3.55 -10.18 11.19
CA ILE A 190 -3.44 -10.38 9.75
C ILE A 190 -2.08 -11.04 9.48
N ALA A 191 -2.10 -12.23 8.90
CA ALA A 191 -0.88 -12.93 8.48
C ALA A 191 -0.53 -12.53 7.04
N GLY A 192 0.71 -12.13 6.82
CA GLY A 192 1.25 -11.80 5.49
C GLY A 192 2.52 -12.59 5.17
N LYS A 193 3.12 -12.29 4.02
CA LYS A 193 4.37 -12.94 3.59
C LYS A 193 5.54 -12.46 4.45
N MET A 194 5.93 -13.30 5.40
CA MET A 194 7.02 -13.05 6.36
C MET A 194 6.75 -11.88 7.31
N VAL A 195 5.47 -11.63 7.61
CA VAL A 195 5.01 -10.58 8.53
C VAL A 195 3.72 -11.02 9.22
N VAL A 196 3.53 -10.58 10.46
CA VAL A 196 2.25 -10.65 11.18
C VAL A 196 1.89 -9.24 11.64
N GLU A 197 0.65 -8.82 11.39
CA GLU A 197 0.16 -7.49 11.73
C GLU A 197 -0.99 -7.58 12.72
N PHE A 198 -0.97 -6.71 13.73
CA PHE A 198 -2.03 -6.51 14.71
C PHE A 198 -2.67 -5.15 14.47
N ARG A 199 -3.99 -5.13 14.28
CA ARG A 199 -4.75 -3.90 14.02
C ARG A 199 -6.13 -3.93 14.67
N PRO A 200 -6.74 -2.76 14.92
CA PRO A 200 -8.12 -2.67 15.40
C PRO A 200 -9.11 -3.41 14.49
N PRO A 201 -10.18 -4.01 15.03
CA PRO A 201 -11.20 -4.69 14.25
C PRO A 201 -12.01 -3.71 13.38
N GLY A 202 -12.52 -4.20 12.26
CA GLY A 202 -13.46 -3.44 11.42
C GLY A 202 -12.83 -2.30 10.61
N VAL A 203 -11.50 -2.29 10.47
CA VAL A 203 -10.74 -1.38 9.62
C VAL A 203 -10.32 -2.08 8.34
N ASP A 204 -10.78 -1.56 7.21
CA ASP A 204 -10.38 -1.96 5.86
C ASP A 204 -10.64 -0.83 4.85
N LYS A 205 -10.01 -0.95 3.67
CA LYS A 205 -10.11 0.02 2.58
C LYS A 205 -11.55 0.26 2.12
N GLY A 206 -12.37 -0.79 2.08
CA GLY A 206 -13.77 -0.70 1.66
C GLY A 206 -14.59 0.15 2.62
N ARG A 207 -14.37 0.00 3.93
CA ARG A 207 -15.02 0.83 4.94
C ARG A 207 -14.57 2.28 4.89
N ALA A 208 -13.29 2.54 4.62
CA ALA A 208 -12.79 3.90 4.40
C ALA A 208 -13.47 4.57 3.20
N ILE A 209 -13.60 3.84 2.07
CA ILE A 209 -14.32 4.32 0.88
C ILE A 209 -15.80 4.58 1.20
N ALA A 210 -16.47 3.67 1.92
CA ALA A 210 -17.86 3.84 2.33
C ALA A 210 -18.05 5.08 3.22
N ALA A 211 -17.10 5.37 4.12
CA ALA A 211 -17.13 6.58 4.94
C ALA A 211 -17.02 7.86 4.10
N PHE A 212 -16.14 7.88 3.09
CA PHE A 212 -16.08 9.00 2.15
C PHE A 212 -17.37 9.16 1.35
N LEU A 213 -17.92 8.07 0.81
CA LEU A 213 -19.19 8.12 0.04
C LEU A 213 -20.40 8.62 0.86
N ALA A 214 -20.30 8.61 2.19
CA ALA A 214 -21.30 9.16 3.09
C ALA A 214 -21.21 10.68 3.27
N GLU A 215 -20.19 11.37 2.74
CA GLU A 215 -19.93 12.81 2.96
C GLU A 215 -19.57 13.58 1.67
N PRO A 216 -19.84 14.89 1.59
CA PRO A 216 -19.36 15.71 0.49
C PRO A 216 -17.82 15.74 0.45
N PRO A 217 -17.20 15.90 -0.74
CA PRO A 217 -17.81 16.01 -2.06
C PRO A 217 -18.13 14.65 -2.71
N PHE A 218 -17.85 13.53 -2.06
CA PHE A 218 -18.00 12.18 -2.63
C PHE A 218 -19.45 11.68 -2.66
N ARG A 219 -20.31 12.16 -1.75
CA ARG A 219 -21.71 11.75 -1.63
C ARG A 219 -22.47 11.98 -2.95
N GLY A 220 -23.17 10.93 -3.42
CA GLY A 220 -23.96 10.96 -4.65
C GLY A 220 -23.16 10.80 -5.94
N ARG A 221 -21.82 10.68 -5.86
CA ARG A 221 -20.95 10.41 -7.01
C ARG A 221 -20.80 8.90 -7.24
N ARG A 222 -20.41 8.53 -8.46
CA ARG A 222 -20.09 7.14 -8.83
C ARG A 222 -18.69 6.79 -8.31
N PRO A 223 -18.54 5.81 -7.38
CA PRO A 223 -17.22 5.43 -6.90
C PRO A 223 -16.42 4.71 -7.98
N VAL A 224 -15.15 5.09 -8.11
CA VAL A 224 -14.15 4.38 -8.92
C VAL A 224 -12.93 4.14 -8.05
N PHE A 225 -12.62 2.87 -7.82
CA PHE A 225 -11.43 2.44 -7.09
C PHE A 225 -10.39 1.87 -8.06
N VAL A 226 -9.13 2.27 -7.90
CA VAL A 226 -7.97 1.72 -8.62
C VAL A 226 -6.97 1.23 -7.57
N GLY A 227 -6.63 -0.06 -7.58
CA GLY A 227 -5.82 -0.71 -6.55
C GLY A 227 -5.44 -2.14 -6.90
#